data_AF-A0A6C2CPQ1-F1
#
_entry.id   AF-A0A6C2CPQ1-F1
#
_cell.length_a   1.000
_cell.length_b   1.000
_cell.length_c   1.000
_cell.angle_alpha   90.00
_cell.angle_beta   90.00
_cell.angle_gamma   90.00
#
_symmetry.space_group_name_H-M   'P 1'
#
loop_
_entity.id
_entity.type
_entity.pdbx_description
1 polymer ?
#
loop_
_entity_poly.entity_id
_entity_poly.type
_entity_poly.pdbx_seq_one_letter_code
_entity_poly.pdbx_strand_id
1 'polypeptide(L)'
;MRIVLLLAALFSAWPALAQDAGSSGFCLFFLPAESGSQRAINLGIVQYVEVRADEVRIYYGGGNLGSGYEARIPVKSRDEADAVLARLRRTAANCAKPVSGGSP
;
A
#
# COMPACT_ATOMS: atom_id res chain seq x y z
N MET A 1 -46.61 9.77 -24.16
CA MET A 1 -45.90 8.84 -23.23
C MET A 1 -44.40 8.66 -23.50
N ARG A 2 -43.79 9.26 -24.56
CA ARG A 2 -42.33 9.12 -24.81
C ARG A 2 -41.44 10.12 -24.06
N ILE A 3 -41.97 11.27 -23.66
CA ILE A 3 -41.20 12.35 -23.01
C ILE A 3 -40.88 12.02 -21.53
N VAL A 4 -41.75 11.28 -20.84
CA VAL A 4 -41.57 10.91 -19.42
C VAL A 4 -40.39 9.94 -19.24
N LEU A 5 -40.09 9.11 -20.25
CA LEU A 5 -38.99 8.14 -20.21
C LEU A 5 -37.60 8.79 -20.38
N LEU A 6 -37.51 9.99 -20.98
CA LEU A 6 -36.25 10.72 -21.17
C LEU A 6 -35.80 11.46 -19.91
N LEU A 7 -36.72 11.81 -19.02
CA LEU A 7 -36.40 12.51 -17.77
C LEU A 7 -35.86 11.57 -16.68
N ALA A 8 -36.22 10.28 -16.71
CA ALA A 8 -35.72 9.30 -15.73
C ALA A 8 -34.24 8.93 -15.94
N ALA A 9 -33.71 9.10 -17.16
CA ALA A 9 -32.31 8.82 -17.47
C ALA A 9 -31.33 9.89 -16.97
N LEU A 10 -31.83 11.06 -16.54
CA LEU A 10 -31.01 12.17 -16.05
C LEU A 10 -30.74 12.11 -14.53
N PHE A 11 -31.44 11.25 -13.78
CA PHE A 11 -31.31 11.18 -12.32
C PHE A 11 -30.32 10.14 -11.80
N SER A 12 -29.73 9.31 -12.65
CA SER A 12 -28.74 8.29 -12.25
C SER A 12 -27.29 8.77 -12.28
N ALA A 13 -27.04 10.04 -12.59
CA ALA A 13 -25.72 10.65 -12.44
C ALA A 13 -25.51 11.08 -10.98
N TRP A 14 -25.51 10.13 -10.05
CA TRP A 14 -24.85 10.39 -8.77
C TRP A 14 -23.37 10.60 -9.06
N PRO A 15 -22.77 11.73 -8.64
CA PRO A 15 -21.34 11.87 -8.75
C PRO A 15 -20.78 10.71 -7.92
N ALA A 16 -20.07 9.79 -8.57
CA ALA A 16 -19.13 8.98 -7.83
C ALA A 16 -18.24 10.00 -7.11
N LEU A 17 -18.35 10.07 -5.79
CA LEU A 17 -17.39 10.82 -4.99
C LEU A 17 -16.05 10.25 -5.42
N ALA A 18 -15.31 11.03 -6.21
CA ALA A 18 -13.92 10.75 -6.46
C ALA A 18 -13.33 10.73 -5.05
N GLN A 19 -13.03 9.52 -4.56
CA GLN A 19 -12.18 9.39 -3.40
C GLN A 19 -10.96 10.19 -3.80
N ASP A 20 -10.69 11.28 -3.07
CA ASP A 20 -9.52 12.09 -3.33
C ASP A 20 -8.40 11.13 -3.66
N ALA A 21 -7.86 11.23 -4.88
CA ALA A 21 -6.56 10.67 -5.18
C ALA A 21 -5.53 11.52 -4.43
N GLY A 22 -5.76 11.73 -3.13
CA GLY A 22 -4.80 12.21 -2.19
C GLY A 22 -3.68 11.22 -2.32
N SER A 23 -2.52 11.73 -2.74
CA SER A 23 -1.27 11.07 -2.46
C SER A 23 -1.29 10.83 -0.95
N SER A 24 -1.72 9.63 -0.54
CA SER A 24 -1.68 9.22 0.84
C SER A 24 -0.24 9.45 1.26
N GLY A 25 -0.02 10.25 2.32
CA GLY A 25 1.32 10.48 2.82
C GLY A 25 2.11 9.18 2.91
N PHE A 26 3.43 9.26 2.77
CA PHE A 26 4.28 8.07 2.69
C PHE A 26 3.89 7.00 3.73
N CYS A 27 3.51 5.80 3.27
CA CYS A 27 3.28 4.66 4.15
C CYS A 27 4.62 3.97 4.42
N LEU A 28 5.42 4.53 5.32
CA LEU A 28 6.80 4.09 5.54
C LEU A 28 6.88 2.81 6.37
N PHE A 29 7.58 1.81 5.83
CA PHE A 29 8.04 0.63 6.56
C PHE A 29 9.56 0.67 6.70
N PHE A 30 10.02 0.82 7.94
CA PHE A 30 11.45 0.82 8.25
C PHE A 30 12.02 -0.59 8.21
N LEU A 31 13.06 -0.77 7.40
CA LEU A 31 13.87 -1.98 7.33
C LEU A 31 14.83 -2.07 8.53
N PRO A 32 15.41 -3.25 8.82
CA PRO A 32 16.55 -3.32 9.72
C PRO A 32 17.66 -2.36 9.29
N ALA A 33 18.32 -1.72 10.25
CA ALA A 33 19.45 -0.83 9.96
C ALA A 33 20.62 -1.64 9.37
N GLU A 34 21.29 -1.07 8.38
CA GLU A 34 22.41 -1.70 7.69
C GLU A 34 23.53 -0.69 7.52
N SER A 35 24.74 -1.03 8.01
CA SER A 35 25.95 -0.21 7.85
C SER A 35 25.78 1.25 8.28
N GLY A 36 25.06 1.48 9.40
CA GLY A 36 24.80 2.83 9.92
C GLY A 36 23.73 3.63 9.16
N SER A 37 23.08 3.02 8.15
CA SER A 37 21.99 3.62 7.41
C SER A 37 20.63 3.01 7.80
N GLN A 38 19.62 3.86 7.91
CA GLN A 38 18.24 3.45 8.17
C GLN A 38 17.42 3.69 6.91
N ARG A 39 16.94 2.61 6.28
CA ARG A 39 16.11 2.67 5.08
C ARG A 39 14.64 2.47 5.42
N ALA A 40 13.77 3.12 4.67
CA ALA A 40 12.34 2.92 4.72
C ALA A 40 11.79 2.68 3.30
N ILE A 41 10.86 1.74 3.17
CA ILE A 41 10.12 1.46 1.93
C ILE A 41 8.75 2.10 2.04
N ASN A 42 8.29 2.77 0.99
CA ASN A 42 6.90 3.18 0.89
C ASN A 42 6.04 1.96 0.50
N LEU A 43 5.20 1.47 1.41
CA LEU A 43 4.34 0.31 1.15
C LEU A 43 3.30 0.57 0.05
N GLY A 44 2.99 1.82 -0.27
CA GLY A 44 2.08 2.18 -1.36
C GLY A 44 2.58 1.80 -2.76
N ILE A 45 3.87 1.46 -2.91
CA ILE A 45 4.47 1.02 -4.19
C ILE A 45 5.00 -0.43 -4.13
N VAL A 46 4.66 -1.19 -3.09
CA VAL A 46 5.01 -2.61 -2.98
C VAL A 46 4.10 -3.42 -3.88
N GLN A 47 4.71 -4.27 -4.70
CA GLN A 47 4.01 -5.14 -5.65
C GLN A 47 3.70 -6.50 -5.03
N TYR A 48 4.68 -7.12 -4.37
CA TYR A 48 4.50 -8.38 -3.68
C TYR A 48 5.59 -8.62 -2.62
N VAL A 49 5.33 -9.58 -1.74
CA VAL A 49 6.24 -10.03 -0.68
C VAL A 49 6.42 -11.53 -0.82
N GLU A 50 7.67 -11.99 -0.80
CA GLU A 50 8.04 -13.40 -0.84
C GLU A 50 8.62 -13.80 0.52
N VAL A 51 8.08 -14.88 1.11
CA VAL A 51 8.56 -15.41 2.40
C VAL A 51 9.32 -16.71 2.15
N ARG A 52 10.60 -16.72 2.50
CA ARG A 52 11.51 -17.88 2.38
C ARG A 52 11.86 -18.43 3.75
N ALA A 53 12.70 -19.45 3.79
CA ALA A 53 13.13 -20.09 5.04
C ALA A 53 14.06 -19.19 5.87
N ASP A 54 14.84 -18.35 5.20
CA ASP A 54 15.96 -17.56 5.74
C ASP A 54 15.81 -16.05 5.47
N GLU A 55 14.81 -15.64 4.69
CA GLU A 55 14.57 -14.23 4.40
C GLU A 55 13.12 -13.92 4.06
N VAL A 56 12.77 -12.64 4.21
CA VAL A 56 11.57 -12.03 3.62
C VAL A 56 12.02 -11.01 2.58
N ARG A 57 11.55 -11.17 1.34
CA ARG A 57 11.86 -10.28 0.21
C ARG A 57 10.67 -9.39 -0.09
N ILE A 58 10.90 -8.09 -0.20
CA ILE A 58 9.88 -7.09 -0.53
C ILE A 58 10.23 -6.49 -1.88
N TYR A 59 9.34 -6.62 -2.86
CA TYR A 59 9.53 -6.13 -4.22
C TYR A 59 8.64 -4.91 -4.47
N TYR A 60 9.24 -3.80 -4.92
CA TYR A 60 8.56 -2.50 -5.03
C TYR A 60 9.08 -1.66 -6.19
N GLY A 61 8.30 -0.65 -6.61
CA GLY A 61 8.74 0.36 -7.59
C GLY A 61 8.92 -0.12 -9.03
N GLY A 62 8.55 -1.36 -9.36
CA GLY A 62 8.54 -1.87 -10.74
C GLY A 62 7.26 -1.44 -11.45
N GLY A 63 7.32 -0.34 -12.20
CA GLY A 63 6.30 -0.01 -13.18
C GLY A 63 6.42 -0.88 -14.44
N ASN A 64 5.72 -0.50 -15.51
CA ASN A 64 5.69 -1.20 -16.81
C ASN A 64 7.06 -1.41 -17.49
N LEU A 65 8.14 -0.83 -16.95
CA LEU A 65 9.50 -0.87 -17.52
C LEU A 65 10.51 -1.72 -16.73
N GLY A 66 10.07 -2.49 -15.73
CA GLY A 66 10.89 -3.56 -15.14
C GLY A 66 12.03 -3.12 -14.19
N SER A 67 12.12 -1.85 -13.79
CA SER A 67 13.14 -1.33 -12.86
C SER A 67 12.81 -1.60 -11.38
N GLY A 68 12.27 -2.78 -11.06
CA GLY A 68 11.86 -3.11 -9.70
C GLY A 68 13.03 -3.10 -8.72
N TYR A 69 12.77 -2.64 -7.50
CA TYR A 69 13.69 -2.75 -6.38
C TYR A 69 13.31 -3.92 -5.49
N GLU A 70 14.31 -4.39 -4.76
CA GLU A 70 14.17 -5.47 -3.80
C GLU A 70 14.80 -5.06 -2.47
N ALA A 71 14.12 -5.37 -1.37
CA ALA A 71 14.69 -5.34 -0.04
C ALA A 71 14.64 -6.74 0.58
N ARG A 72 15.71 -7.12 1.28
CA ARG A 72 15.84 -8.39 1.97
C ARG A 72 15.89 -8.16 3.47
N ILE A 73 15.07 -8.91 4.19
CA ILE A 73 15.07 -8.95 5.65
C ILE A 73 15.49 -10.37 6.03
N PRO A 74 16.73 -10.58 6.52
CA PRO A 74 17.15 -11.89 6.96
C PRO A 74 16.34 -12.32 8.19
N VAL A 75 15.94 -13.58 8.22
CA VAL A 75 15.22 -14.21 9.33
C VAL A 75 15.85 -15.57 9.65
N LYS A 76 15.73 -16.01 10.91
CA LYS A 76 16.33 -17.29 11.38
C LYS A 76 15.31 -18.42 11.43
N SER A 77 14.04 -18.12 11.28
CA SER A 77 12.95 -19.07 11.45
C SER A 77 11.68 -18.63 10.73
N ARG A 78 10.76 -19.59 10.55
CA ARG A 78 9.43 -19.30 10.00
C ARG A 78 8.63 -18.34 10.87
N ASP A 79 8.71 -18.50 12.19
CA ASP A 79 8.01 -17.63 13.15
C ASP A 79 8.47 -16.16 13.03
N GLU A 80 9.77 -15.96 12.81
CA GLU A 80 10.33 -14.62 12.58
C GLU A 80 9.87 -14.03 11.24
N ALA A 81 9.82 -14.84 10.18
CA ALA A 81 9.22 -14.46 8.89
C ALA A 81 7.75 -14.06 9.03
N ASP A 82 6.96 -14.83 9.78
CA ASP A 82 5.56 -14.53 10.03
C ASP A 82 5.38 -13.28 10.90
N ALA A 83 6.30 -13.00 11.83
CA ALA A 83 6.34 -11.75 12.59
C ALA A 83 6.62 -10.53 11.70
N VAL A 84 7.55 -10.65 10.73
CA VAL A 84 7.80 -9.60 9.72
C VAL A 84 6.55 -9.36 8.87
N LEU A 85 5.89 -10.42 8.42
CA LEU A 85 4.66 -10.31 7.64
C LEU A 85 3.51 -9.68 8.44
N ALA A 86 3.37 -10.04 9.72
CA ALA A 86 2.40 -9.43 10.61
C ALA A 86 2.68 -7.93 10.82
N ARG A 87 3.96 -7.53 10.93
CA ARG A 87 4.35 -6.12 11.02
C ARG A 87 4.02 -5.35 9.74
N LEU A 88 4.33 -5.90 8.56
CA LEU A 88 3.97 -5.31 7.27
C LEU A 88 2.46 -5.04 7.17
N ARG A 89 1.65 -6.06 7.49
CA ARG A 89 0.18 -5.95 7.50
C ARG A 89 -0.30 -4.88 8.47
N ARG A 90 0.26 -4.84 9.68
CA ARG A 90 -0.10 -3.83 10.69
C ARG A 90 0.24 -2.42 10.22
N THR A 91 1.42 -2.21 9.63
CA THR A 91 1.81 -0.91 9.07
C THR A 91 0.85 -0.49 7.96
N ALA A 92 0.58 -1.37 6.99
CA ALA A 92 -0.36 -1.08 5.90
C ALA A 92 -1.76 -0.74 6.41
N ALA A 93 -2.28 -1.51 7.38
CA ALA A 93 -3.59 -1.25 7.99
C ALA A 93 -3.65 0.10 8.73
N ASN A 94 -2.54 0.55 9.32
CA ASN A 94 -2.49 1.86 9.96
C ASN A 94 -2.43 3.00 8.95
N CYS A 95 -1.78 2.81 7.79
CA CYS A 95 -1.77 3.80 6.71
C CYS A 95 -3.13 4.00 6.04
N ALA A 96 -4.00 2.98 6.05
CA ALA A 96 -5.34 3.04 5.48
C ALA A 96 -6.36 3.80 6.37
N LYS A 97 -6.01 4.13 7.62
CA LYS A 97 -6.89 4.87 8.51
C LYS A 97 -6.92 6.34 8.12
N PRO A 98 -8.11 6.96 7.95
CA PRO A 98 -8.22 8.40 7.81
C PRO A 98 -7.55 9.09 9.00
N VAL A 99 -6.71 10.09 8.74
CA VAL A 99 -6.18 10.93 9.81
C VAL A 99 -7.35 11.75 10.35
N SER A 100 -7.86 11.37 11.52
CA SER A 100 -8.90 12.16 12.20
C SER A 100 -8.31 13.52 12.60
N GLY A 101 -8.75 14.60 11.96
CA GLY A 101 -8.42 15.96 12.37
C GLY A 101 -8.01 16.94 11.27
N GLY A 102 -7.94 16.52 10.00
CA GLY A 102 -7.80 17.46 8.89
C GLY A 102 -9.18 17.98 8.47
N SER A 103 -9.54 19.20 8.88
CA SER A 103 -10.61 19.93 8.18
C SER A 103 -10.16 20.22 6.74
N PRO A 104 -11.07 20.19 5.76
CA PRO A 104 -10.76 20.59 4.38
C PRO A 104 -10.26 22.03 4.28
#